data_AF-X0YS23-F1
#
_entry.id   AF-X0YS23-F1
#
_cell.length_a   1.000
_cell.length_b   1.000
_cell.length_c   1.000
_cell.angle_alpha   90.00
_cell.angle_beta   90.00
_cell.angle_gamma   90.00
#
_symmetry.space_group_name_H-M   'P 1'
#
loop_
_entity.id
_entity.type
_entity.pdbx_description
1 polymer ?
#
loop_
_entity_poly.entity_id
_entity_poly.type
_entity_poly.pdbx_seq_one_letter_code
_entity_poly.pdbx_strand_id
1 'polypeptide(L)'
;MPEFIITVSDEELKALEWDIYDVQSHIQNAISEKARRTMGTLIVQNTDKNPKKVPKAEKELIIKELELETAKERTDRMEAKKE
;
A
#
# COMPACT_ATOMS: atom_id res chain seq x y z
N MET A 1 -0.75 -10.40 -12.17
CA MET A 1 -0.84 -9.46 -11.03
C MET A 1 -0.55 -10.25 -9.77
N PRO A 2 0.06 -9.65 -8.74
CA PRO A 2 0.18 -10.33 -7.44
C PRO A 2 -1.23 -10.62 -6.89
N GLU A 3 -1.42 -11.82 -6.34
CA GLU A 3 -2.68 -12.28 -5.76
C GLU A 3 -2.53 -12.42 -4.24
N PHE A 4 -3.55 -11.98 -3.50
CA PHE A 4 -3.60 -12.06 -2.04
C PHE A 4 -4.87 -12.81 -1.63
N ILE A 5 -4.73 -13.78 -0.74
CA ILE A 5 -5.86 -14.51 -0.15
C ILE A 5 -6.14 -13.91 1.23
N ILE A 6 -7.39 -13.52 1.46
CA ILE A 6 -7.87 -12.97 2.74
C ILE A 6 -8.84 -13.98 3.33
N THR A 7 -8.58 -14.39 4.56
CA THR A 7 -9.45 -15.30 5.32
C THR A 7 -10.21 -14.49 6.36
N VAL A 8 -11.53 -14.64 6.38
CA VAL A 8 -12.45 -14.10 7.40
C VAL A 8 -13.33 -15.22 7.92
N SER A 9 -13.78 -15.13 9.16
CA SER A 9 -14.77 -16.08 9.68
C SER A 9 -16.16 -15.81 9.10
N ASP A 10 -17.06 -16.79 9.20
CA ASP A 10 -18.45 -16.62 8.75
C ASP A 10 -19.17 -15.50 9.52
N GLU A 11 -18.87 -15.33 10.81
CA GLU A 11 -19.41 -14.24 11.63
C GLU A 11 -18.88 -12.87 11.21
N GLU A 12 -17.58 -12.78 10.89
CA GLU A 12 -16.97 -11.55 10.37
C GLU A 12 -17.55 -11.18 9.01
N LEU A 13 -17.68 -12.15 8.09
CA LEU A 13 -18.27 -11.92 6.78
C LEU A 13 -19.71 -11.39 6.91
N LYS A 14 -20.52 -12.02 7.77
CA LYS A 14 -21.89 -11.56 8.04
C LYS A 14 -21.93 -10.12 8.59
N ALA A 15 -20.98 -9.76 9.46
CA ALA A 15 -20.88 -8.39 9.96
C ALA A 15 -20.47 -7.40 8.87
N LEU A 16 -19.54 -7.79 7.98
CA LEU A 16 -19.08 -6.97 6.86
C LEU A 16 -20.19 -6.72 5.83
N GLU A 17 -20.97 -7.74 5.49
CA GLU A 17 -22.09 -7.62 4.53
C GLU A 17 -23.21 -6.70 5.03
N TRP A 18 -23.34 -6.47 6.34
CA TRP A 18 -24.30 -5.52 6.89
C TRP A 18 -23.91 -4.06 6.63
N ASP A 19 -22.62 -3.73 6.70
CA ASP A 19 -22.09 -2.37 6.51
C ASP A 19 -21.67 -2.10 5.05
N ILE A 20 -21.19 -3.12 4.35
CA ILE A 20 -20.53 -3.02 3.05
C ILE A 20 -21.35 -3.77 1.99
N TYR A 21 -21.82 -3.03 0.98
CA TYR A 21 -22.58 -3.61 -0.14
C TYR A 21 -21.80 -4.67 -0.95
N ASP A 22 -20.51 -4.44 -1.18
CA ASP A 22 -19.61 -5.39 -1.85
C ASP A 22 -18.26 -5.39 -1.13
N VAL A 23 -18.06 -6.41 -0.29
CA VAL A 23 -16.87 -6.59 0.53
C VAL A 23 -15.60 -6.69 -0.32
N GLN A 24 -15.66 -7.40 -1.46
CA GLN A 24 -14.51 -7.59 -2.33
C GLN A 24 -14.09 -6.27 -2.97
N SER A 25 -15.04 -5.53 -3.56
CA SER A 25 -14.76 -4.21 -4.14
C SER A 25 -14.26 -3.22 -3.10
N HIS A 26 -14.81 -3.26 -1.87
CA HIS A 26 -14.36 -2.40 -0.78
C HIS A 26 -12.89 -2.67 -0.41
N ILE A 27 -12.51 -3.93 -0.23
CA ILE A 27 -11.14 -4.33 0.08
C ILE A 27 -10.18 -3.92 -1.06
N GLN A 28 -10.57 -4.19 -2.31
CA GLN A 28 -9.76 -3.84 -3.48
C GLN A 28 -9.52 -2.32 -3.57
N ASN A 29 -10.54 -1.52 -3.27
CA ASN A 29 -10.44 -0.06 -3.22
C ASN A 29 -9.55 0.40 -2.06
N ALA A 30 -9.68 -0.21 -0.87
CA ALA A 30 -8.86 0.11 0.29
C ALA A 30 -7.37 -0.14 0.03
N ILE A 31 -7.02 -1.30 -0.56
CA ILE A 31 -5.65 -1.63 -0.94
C ILE A 31 -5.14 -0.67 -2.02
N SER A 32 -5.94 -0.39 -3.04
CA SER A 32 -5.56 0.51 -4.14
C SER A 32 -5.28 1.94 -3.66
N GLU A 33 -6.12 2.46 -2.75
CA GLU A 33 -5.96 3.79 -2.17
C GLU A 33 -4.73 3.83 -1.25
N LYS A 34 -4.51 2.79 -0.43
CA LYS A 34 -3.29 2.67 0.38
C LYS A 34 -2.05 2.65 -0.50
N ALA A 35 -2.03 1.85 -1.56
CA ALA A 35 -0.94 1.81 -2.53
C ALA A 35 -0.70 3.20 -3.14
N ARG A 36 -1.74 3.86 -3.65
CA ARG A 36 -1.66 5.21 -4.22
C ARG A 36 -1.04 6.23 -3.25
N ARG A 37 -1.44 6.20 -1.97
CA ARG A 37 -0.88 7.08 -0.94
C ARG A 37 0.59 6.77 -0.67
N THR A 38 0.94 5.51 -0.49
CA THR A 38 2.34 5.07 -0.29
C THR A 38 3.22 5.48 -1.47
N MET A 39 2.75 5.28 -2.70
CA MET A 39 3.45 5.74 -3.90
C MET A 39 3.71 7.24 -3.87
N GLY A 40 2.72 8.03 -3.45
CA GLY A 40 2.88 9.48 -3.29
C GLY A 40 3.92 9.86 -2.23
N THR A 41 3.93 9.19 -1.09
CA THR A 41 4.93 9.41 -0.03
C THR A 41 6.34 9.09 -0.51
N LEU A 42 6.52 7.97 -1.20
CA LEU A 42 7.82 7.57 -1.75
C LEU A 42 8.37 8.60 -2.73
N ILE A 43 7.50 9.14 -3.60
CA ILE A 43 7.90 10.20 -4.54
C ILE A 43 8.35 11.46 -3.80
N VAL A 44 7.63 11.90 -2.76
CA VAL A 44 8.03 13.08 -1.97
C VAL A 44 9.34 12.88 -1.24
N GLN A 45 9.61 11.66 -0.75
CA GLN A 45 10.80 11.37 0.04
C GLN A 45 12.06 11.19 -0.82
N ASN A 46 11.91 10.72 -2.06
CA ASN A 46 13.05 10.31 -2.90
C ASN A 46 13.21 11.17 -4.16
N THR A 47 12.30 12.12 -4.42
CA THR A 47 12.35 12.99 -5.60
C THR A 47 11.82 14.38 -5.28
N ASP A 48 12.13 15.37 -6.13
CA ASP A 48 11.59 16.73 -6.02
C ASP A 48 10.20 16.91 -6.67
N LYS A 49 9.58 15.81 -7.14
CA LYS A 49 8.30 15.86 -7.85
C LYS A 49 7.12 15.99 -6.89
N ASN A 50 6.12 16.79 -7.27
CA ASN A 50 4.84 16.83 -6.55
C ASN A 50 3.96 15.65 -6.98
N PRO A 51 3.67 14.65 -6.12
CA PRO A 51 2.91 13.47 -6.50
C PRO A 51 1.46 13.78 -6.91
N LYS A 52 0.89 14.94 -6.56
CA LYS A 52 -0.45 15.33 -7.02
C LYS A 52 -0.49 15.70 -8.50
N LYS A 53 0.66 16.07 -9.09
CA LYS A 53 0.79 16.46 -10.49
C LYS A 53 1.32 15.34 -11.40
N VAL A 54 1.76 14.22 -10.83
CA VAL A 54 2.33 13.09 -11.57
C VAL A 54 1.22 12.08 -11.90
N PRO A 55 1.01 11.71 -13.18
CA PRO A 55 0.08 10.65 -13.58
C PRO A 55 0.46 9.28 -13.00
N LYS A 56 -0.52 8.39 -12.81
CA LYS A 56 -0.30 7.07 -12.18
C LYS A 56 0.81 6.26 -12.87
N ALA A 57 0.78 6.17 -14.20
CA ALA A 57 1.79 5.43 -14.96
C ALA A 57 3.22 5.96 -14.74
N GLU A 58 3.39 7.29 -14.63
CA GLU A 58 4.70 7.89 -14.34
C GLU A 58 5.13 7.61 -12.90
N LYS A 59 4.21 7.58 -11.93
CA LYS A 59 4.53 7.17 -10.55
C LYS A 59 5.06 5.74 -10.48
N GLU A 60 4.44 4.83 -11.22
CA GLU A 60 4.84 3.43 -11.28
C GLU A 60 6.25 3.28 -11.85
N LEU A 61 6.60 4.06 -12.88
CA LEU A 61 7.97 4.10 -13.42
C LEU A 61 8.98 4.63 -12.41
N ILE A 62 8.68 5.75 -11.74
CA ILE A 62 9.57 6.31 -10.70
C ILE A 62 9.83 5.26 -9.62
N ILE A 63 8.79 4.60 -9.12
CA ILE A 63 8.92 3.62 -8.03
C ILE A 63 9.70 2.39 -8.46
N LYS A 64 9.58 1.97 -9.72
CA LYS A 64 10.36 0.86 -10.27
C LYS A 64 11.86 1.16 -10.28
N GLU A 65 12.25 2.43 -10.43
CA GLU A 65 13.65 2.88 -10.46
C GLU A 65 14.24 3.13 -9.07
N LEU A 66 13.40 3.25 -8.04
CA LEU A 66 13.86 3.48 -6.66
C LEU A 66 14.36 2.18 -6.03
N GLU A 67 15.55 2.24 -5.43
CA GLU A 67 16.03 1.20 -4.52
C GLU A 67 15.40 1.41 -3.14
N LEU A 68 14.35 0.63 -2.85
CA LEU A 68 13.58 0.73 -1.62
C LEU A 68 13.85 -0.47 -0.72
N GLU A 69 14.26 -0.20 0.52
CA GLU A 69 14.22 -1.20 1.57
C GLU A 69 12.77 -1.56 1.94
N THR A 70 12.55 -2.81 2.29
CA THR A 70 11.28 -3.28 2.82
C THR A 70 11.02 -2.70 4.21
N ALA A 71 9.75 -2.65 4.61
CA ALA A 71 9.38 -2.22 5.96
C ALA A 71 10.01 -3.11 7.06
N LYS A 72 10.25 -4.40 6.74
CA LYS A 72 10.93 -5.33 7.63
C LYS A 72 12.39 -4.94 7.82
N GLU A 73 13.16 -4.79 6.74
CA GLU A 73 14.56 -4.40 6.79
C GLU A 73 14.78 -3.06 7.52
N ARG A 74 13.89 -2.09 7.29
CA ARG A 74 13.95 -0.81 8.02
C ARG A 74 13.77 -0.99 9.53
N THR A 75 12.84 -1.84 9.94
CA THR A 75 12.56 -2.13 11.36
C THR A 75 13.76 -2.83 11.99
N ASP A 76 14.26 -3.90 11.36
CA ASP A 76 15.41 -4.67 11.83
C ASP A 76 16.65 -3.77 12.00
N ARG A 77 16.91 -2.85 11.04
CA ARG A 77 18.01 -1.87 11.14
C ARG A 77 17.84 -0.89 12.31
N MET A 78 16.60 -0.48 12.62
CA MET A 78 16.34 0.45 13.73
C MET A 78 16.48 -0.25 15.08
N GLU A 79 16.13 -1.53 15.18
CA GLU A 79 16.33 -2.34 16.38
C GLU A 79 17.82 -2.60 16.64
N ALA A 80 18.59 -2.97 15.60
CA ALA A 80 20.04 -3.18 15.70
C ALA A 80 20.85 -1.92 16.07
N LYS A 81 20.27 -0.72 15.94
CA LYS A 81 20.90 0.55 16.38
C LYS A 81 20.60 0.91 17.83
N LYS A 82 19.68 0.19 18.49
CA LYS A 82 19.27 0.42 19.88
C LYS A 82 19.97 -0.50 20.87
N GLU A 83 20.57 -1.59 20.39
CA GLU A 83 21.51 -2.46 21.13
C GLU A 83 22.94 -1.92 21.05
#